data_AF-A0A4D6LN34-F1
#
_entry.id   AF-A0A4D6LN34-F1
#
_cell.length_a   1.000
_cell.length_b   1.000
_cell.length_c   1.000
_cell.angle_alpha   90.00
_cell.angle_beta   90.00
_cell.angle_gamma   90.00
#
_symmetry.space_group_name_H-M   'P 1'
#
loop_
_entity.id
_entity.type
_entity.pdbx_description
1 polymer ?
#
loop_
_entity_poly.entity_id
_entity_poly.type
_entity_poly.pdbx_seq_one_letter_code
_entity_poly.pdbx_strand_id
1 'polypeptide(L)'
;MGTVYSPSLLPLLFLARVAGLAVAVLVLIWALAFKSSFLTPSLDQQDLLYAVLHPLLMVIGFILLSGEAILVHRWLPGSRGFKKLVHLWLQGVALACGIFGIWTRFQGKDGIVANFYTLHSWMGLVCVSLFAAQVIT
;
A
#
# COMPACT_ATOMS: atom_id res chain seq x y z
N MET A 1 -33.95 -5.34 -3.35
CA MET A 1 -33.34 -5.86 -4.60
C MET A 1 -32.06 -6.60 -4.24
N GLY A 2 -32.12 -7.93 -4.14
CA GLY A 2 -30.99 -8.76 -3.71
C GLY A 2 -29.89 -8.78 -4.77
N THR A 3 -28.65 -8.62 -4.34
CA THR A 3 -27.48 -8.80 -5.20
C THR A 3 -27.34 -10.28 -5.51
N VAL A 4 -27.67 -10.70 -6.72
CA VAL A 4 -27.32 -12.03 -7.22
C VAL A 4 -25.81 -12.02 -7.45
N TYR A 5 -25.05 -12.48 -6.46
CA TYR A 5 -23.63 -12.76 -6.63
C TYR A 5 -23.52 -13.90 -7.64
N SER A 6 -22.81 -13.68 -8.75
CA SER A 6 -22.45 -14.80 -9.62
C SER A 6 -21.58 -15.77 -8.80
N PRO A 7 -21.94 -17.06 -8.69
CA PRO A 7 -21.23 -18.01 -7.84
C PRO A 7 -19.75 -18.16 -8.22
N SER A 8 -19.37 -17.78 -9.44
CA SER A 8 -17.99 -17.74 -9.92
C SER A 8 -17.09 -16.65 -9.30
N LEU A 9 -17.66 -15.61 -8.69
CA LEU A 9 -16.88 -14.49 -8.13
C LEU A 9 -16.44 -14.73 -6.68
N LEU A 10 -17.20 -15.55 -5.94
CA LEU A 10 -16.93 -15.80 -4.52
C LEU A 10 -15.58 -16.49 -4.28
N PRO A 11 -15.17 -17.51 -5.07
CA PRO A 11 -13.85 -18.14 -4.91
C PRO A 11 -12.70 -17.16 -5.17
N LEU A 12 -12.84 -16.29 -6.18
CA LEU A 12 -11.83 -15.30 -6.53
C LEU A 12 -11.67 -14.23 -5.45
N LEU A 13 -12.77 -13.73 -4.91
CA LEU A 13 -12.74 -12.78 -3.79
C LEU A 13 -12.14 -13.42 -2.55
N PHE A 14 -12.51 -14.66 -2.24
CA PHE A 14 -11.93 -15.40 -1.11
C PHE A 14 -10.41 -15.57 -1.27
N LEU A 15 -9.96 -16.00 -2.46
CA LEU A 15 -8.53 -16.14 -2.76
C LEU A 15 -7.79 -14.81 -2.61
N ALA A 16 -8.35 -13.71 -3.14
CA ALA A 16 -7.76 -12.38 -3.01
C ALA A 16 -7.61 -11.95 -1.54
N ARG A 17 -8.62 -12.23 -0.70
CA ARG A 17 -8.60 -11.92 0.74
C ARG A 17 -7.56 -12.74 1.50
N VAL A 18 -7.49 -14.04 1.22
CA VAL A 18 -6.49 -14.93 1.84
C VAL A 18 -5.08 -14.53 1.42
N ALA A 19 -4.87 -14.23 0.14
CA ALA A 19 -3.58 -13.75 -0.36
C ALA A 19 -3.20 -12.40 0.27
N GLY A 20 -4.14 -11.45 0.36
CA GLY A 20 -3.93 -10.16 1.01
C GLY A 20 -3.59 -10.31 2.50
N LEU A 21 -4.29 -11.19 3.22
CA LEU A 21 -3.99 -11.48 4.62
C LEU A 21 -2.60 -12.11 4.78
N ALA A 22 -2.24 -13.06 3.91
CA ALA A 22 -0.91 -13.67 3.92
C ALA A 22 0.18 -12.62 3.69
N VAL A 23 0.03 -11.72 2.72
CA VAL A 23 0.97 -10.61 2.47
C VAL A 23 1.06 -9.69 3.68
N ALA A 24 -0.07 -9.35 4.31
CA ALA A 24 -0.10 -8.51 5.52
C ALA A 24 0.68 -9.17 6.68
N VAL A 25 0.46 -10.45 6.92
CA VAL A 25 1.18 -11.20 7.97
C VAL A 25 2.66 -11.28 7.65
N LEU A 26 3.04 -11.58 6.41
CA LEU A 26 4.44 -11.68 6.00
C LEU A 26 5.18 -10.35 6.15
N VAL A 27 4.59 -9.22 5.74
CA VAL A 27 5.25 -7.91 5.88
C VAL A 27 5.37 -7.47 7.34
N LEU A 28 4.41 -7.84 8.20
CA LEU A 28 4.49 -7.58 9.64
C LEU A 28 5.54 -8.46 10.32
N ILE A 29 5.61 -9.75 9.99
CA ILE A 29 6.67 -10.65 10.47
C ILE A 29 8.02 -10.12 10.03
N TRP A 30 8.18 -9.72 8.77
CA TRP A 30 9.39 -9.09 8.28
C TRP A 30 9.77 -7.85 9.10
N ALA A 31 8.82 -6.94 9.31
CA ALA A 31 9.04 -5.68 10.02
C ALA A 31 9.32 -5.84 11.53
N LEU A 32 8.86 -6.94 12.16
CA LEU A 32 9.04 -7.17 13.60
C LEU A 32 10.20 -8.12 13.91
N ALA A 33 10.31 -9.22 13.18
CA ALA A 33 11.28 -10.28 13.46
C ALA A 33 12.66 -10.00 12.83
N PHE A 34 12.71 -9.36 11.66
CA PHE A 34 13.95 -9.14 10.92
C PHE A 34 14.49 -7.72 11.03
N LYS A 35 13.75 -6.82 11.67
CA LYS A 35 14.19 -5.44 11.92
C LYS A 35 15.50 -5.37 12.69
N SER A 36 15.79 -6.35 13.54
CA SER A 36 17.05 -6.47 14.28
C SER A 36 18.18 -7.12 13.48
N SER A 37 17.86 -8.01 12.55
CA SER A 37 18.85 -8.77 11.75
C SER A 37 19.47 -7.95 10.61
N PHE A 38 18.79 -6.91 10.13
CA PHE A 38 19.32 -5.95 9.16
C PHE A 38 19.99 -4.73 9.81
N LEU A 39 20.16 -4.72 11.14
CA LEU A 39 20.80 -3.62 11.86
C LEU A 39 22.32 -3.66 11.64
N THR A 40 22.83 -2.75 10.83
CA THR A 40 24.21 -2.30 10.97
C THR A 40 24.30 -1.54 12.29
N PRO A 41 25.21 -1.88 13.22
CA PRO A 41 25.34 -1.19 14.52
C PRO A 41 25.60 0.33 14.43
N SER A 42 25.91 0.84 13.23
CA SER A 42 26.26 2.21 12.93
C SER A 42 25.09 3.10 12.48
N LEU A 43 23.88 2.56 12.28
CA LEU A 43 22.72 3.36 11.86
C LEU A 43 21.93 3.88 13.06
N ASP A 44 21.48 5.13 12.94
CA ASP A 44 20.63 5.77 13.95
C ASP A 44 19.24 5.11 14.01
N GLN A 45 18.65 5.02 15.20
CA GLN A 45 17.37 4.35 15.43
C GLN A 45 16.24 4.97 14.57
N GLN A 46 16.34 6.28 14.31
CA GLN A 46 15.37 7.00 13.48
C GLN A 46 15.47 6.61 11.99
N ASP A 47 16.68 6.47 11.44
CA ASP A 47 16.90 6.06 10.05
C ASP A 47 16.37 4.64 9.80
N LEU A 48 16.52 3.75 10.79
CA LEU A 48 15.99 2.40 10.77
C LEU A 48 14.46 2.36 10.78
N LEU A 49 13.83 3.23 11.56
CA LEU A 49 12.36 3.36 11.57
C LEU A 49 11.85 3.77 10.19
N TYR A 50 12.48 4.76 9.56
CA TYR A 50 12.10 5.20 8.22
C TYR A 50 12.32 4.12 7.16
N ALA A 51 13.41 3.36 7.24
CA ALA A 51 13.67 2.24 6.34
C ALA A 51 12.60 1.13 6.41
N VAL A 52 12.04 0.87 7.60
CA VAL A 52 10.96 -0.11 7.80
C VAL A 52 9.58 0.47 7.43
N LEU A 53 9.34 1.74 7.73
CA LEU A 53 8.07 2.40 7.44
C LEU A 53 7.79 2.51 5.94
N HIS A 54 8.82 2.74 5.11
CA HIS A 54 8.66 2.80 3.66
C HIS A 54 7.94 1.56 3.09
N PRO A 55 8.50 0.34 3.16
CA PRO A 55 7.84 -0.85 2.61
C PRO A 55 6.54 -1.19 3.34
N LEU A 56 6.39 -0.93 4.64
CA LEU A 56 5.12 -1.13 5.34
C LEU A 56 4.01 -0.26 4.75
N LEU A 57 4.26 1.04 4.58
CA LEU A 57 3.28 1.97 4.04
C LEU A 57 2.98 1.68 2.56
N MET A 58 3.98 1.30 1.77
CA MET A 58 3.79 0.92 0.36
C MET A 58 2.97 -0.37 0.22
N VAL A 59 3.26 -1.42 1.02
CA VAL A 59 2.51 -2.68 0.94
C VAL A 59 1.10 -2.52 1.50
N ILE A 60 0.95 -1.95 2.69
CA ILE A 60 -0.37 -1.83 3.33
C ILE A 60 -1.24 -0.83 2.57
N GLY A 61 -0.70 0.32 2.18
CA GLY A 61 -1.44 1.34 1.44
C GLY A 61 -1.68 0.97 -0.02
N PHE A 62 -0.61 0.90 -0.81
CA PHE A 62 -0.70 0.79 -2.28
C PHE A 62 -1.09 -0.61 -2.77
N ILE A 63 -0.80 -1.68 -2.02
CA ILE A 63 -1.15 -3.04 -2.43
C ILE A 63 -2.46 -3.48 -1.77
N LEU A 64 -2.51 -3.50 -0.44
CA LEU A 64 -3.63 -4.08 0.29
C LEU A 64 -4.86 -3.16 0.29
N LEU A 65 -4.73 -1.92 0.79
CA LEU A 65 -5.83 -0.95 0.83
C LEU A 65 -6.36 -0.61 -0.57
N SER A 66 -5.47 -0.35 -1.53
CA SER A 66 -5.87 -0.07 -2.91
C SER A 66 -6.54 -1.28 -3.59
N GLY A 67 -5.99 -2.49 -3.41
CA GLY A 67 -6.59 -3.72 -3.92
C GLY A 67 -8.01 -3.92 -3.39
N GLU A 68 -8.22 -3.65 -2.10
CA GLU A 68 -9.55 -3.70 -1.49
C GLU A 68 -10.49 -2.64 -2.04
N ALA A 69 -10.00 -1.41 -2.22
CA ALA A 69 -10.77 -0.32 -2.80
C ALA A 69 -11.30 -0.68 -4.18
N ILE A 70 -10.49 -1.30 -5.04
CA ILE A 70 -10.88 -1.76 -6.39
C ILE A 70 -12.03 -2.79 -6.31
N LEU A 71 -11.99 -3.68 -5.31
CA LEU A 71 -12.99 -4.74 -5.15
C LEU A 71 -14.30 -4.27 -4.50
N VAL A 72 -14.35 -3.09 -3.86
CA VAL A 72 -15.55 -2.55 -3.17
C VAL A 72 -16.82 -2.65 -4.02
N HIS A 73 -16.75 -2.32 -5.31
CA HIS A 73 -17.91 -2.36 -6.18
C HIS A 73 -18.51 -3.76 -6.34
N ARG A 74 -17.69 -4.79 -6.16
CA ARG A 74 -18.03 -6.20 -6.35
C ARG A 74 -18.60 -6.87 -5.10
N TRP A 75 -18.07 -6.55 -3.92
CA TRP A 75 -18.44 -7.24 -2.67
C TRP A 75 -19.26 -6.39 -1.69
N LEU A 76 -19.15 -5.06 -1.71
CA LEU A 76 -19.87 -4.21 -0.76
C LEU A 76 -21.32 -4.05 -1.22
N PRO A 77 -22.35 -4.48 -0.44
CA PRO A 77 -23.73 -4.16 -0.75
C PRO A 77 -24.02 -2.68 -0.50
N GLY A 78 -24.92 -2.09 -1.28
CA GLY A 78 -25.32 -0.69 -1.12
C GLY A 78 -25.50 0.06 -2.43
N SER A 79 -25.86 1.34 -2.31
CA SER A 79 -26.09 2.20 -3.47
C SER A 79 -24.79 2.45 -4.24
N ARG A 80 -24.91 2.77 -5.53
CA ARG A 80 -23.75 3.12 -6.37
C ARG A 80 -22.96 4.29 -5.78
N GLY A 81 -23.66 5.30 -5.24
CA GLY A 81 -23.04 6.46 -4.59
C GLY A 81 -22.23 6.07 -3.35
N PHE A 82 -22.78 5.22 -2.49
CA PHE A 82 -22.08 4.73 -1.30
C PHE A 82 -20.81 3.95 -1.67
N LYS A 83 -20.89 3.02 -2.64
CA LYS A 83 -19.72 2.27 -3.09
C LYS A 83 -18.63 3.18 -3.68
N LYS A 84 -19.02 4.18 -4.47
CA LYS A 84 -18.08 5.18 -5.01
C LYS A 84 -17.38 5.97 -3.90
N LEU A 85 -18.13 6.38 -2.88
CA LEU A 85 -17.59 7.10 -1.73
C LEU A 85 -16.54 6.24 -0.99
N VAL A 86 -16.89 4.99 -0.67
CA VAL A 86 -15.96 4.06 0.00
C VAL A 86 -14.73 3.79 -0.86
N HIS A 87 -14.90 3.54 -2.17
CA HIS A 87 -13.79 3.40 -3.10
C HIS A 87 -12.85 4.61 -3.07
N LEU A 88 -13.39 5.82 -3.21
CA LEU A 88 -12.60 7.04 -3.24
C LEU A 88 -11.86 7.28 -1.92
N TRP A 89 -12.52 7.06 -0.77
CA TRP A 89 -11.89 7.18 0.54
C TRP A 89 -10.73 6.19 0.72
N LEU A 90 -10.93 4.92 0.38
CA LEU A 90 -9.87 3.91 0.51
C LEU A 90 -8.69 4.20 -0.43
N GLN A 91 -8.96 4.64 -1.68
CA GLN A 91 -7.89 5.06 -2.58
C GLN A 91 -7.18 6.33 -2.09
N GLY A 92 -7.91 7.27 -1.49
CA GLY A 92 -7.32 8.47 -0.88
C GLY A 92 -6.38 8.12 0.29
N VAL A 93 -6.78 7.19 1.16
CA VAL A 93 -5.92 6.68 2.24
C VAL A 93 -4.70 5.94 1.66
N ALA A 94 -4.89 5.11 0.63
CA ALA A 94 -3.79 4.45 -0.06
C ALA A 94 -2.77 5.45 -0.63
N LEU A 95 -3.26 6.51 -1.30
CA LEU A 95 -2.41 7.60 -1.82
C LEU A 95 -1.63 8.29 -0.70
N ALA A 96 -2.30 8.62 0.41
CA ALA A 96 -1.63 9.22 1.57
C ALA A 96 -0.52 8.32 2.12
N CYS A 97 -0.79 7.02 2.28
CA CYS A 97 0.22 6.04 2.68
C CYS A 97 1.42 6.02 1.70
N GLY A 98 1.20 6.07 0.39
CA GLY A 98 2.30 6.12 -0.58
C GLY A 98 3.13 7.39 -0.49
N ILE A 99 2.49 8.55 -0.32
CA ILE A 99 3.18 9.83 -0.11
C ILE A 99 4.03 9.78 1.16
N PHE A 100 3.47 9.33 2.28
CA PHE A 100 4.22 9.17 3.53
C PHE A 100 5.33 8.13 3.42
N GLY A 101 5.08 7.02 2.73
CA GLY A 101 6.06 5.97 2.48
C GLY A 101 7.26 6.51 1.71
N ILE A 102 7.04 7.27 0.65
CA ILE A 102 8.10 7.95 -0.10
C ILE A 102 8.80 8.99 0.79
N TRP A 103 8.03 9.82 1.51
CA TRP A 103 8.57 10.84 2.41
C TRP A 103 9.57 10.27 3.41
N THR A 104 9.32 9.07 3.98
CA THR A 104 10.27 8.46 4.92
C THR A 104 11.67 8.22 4.32
N ARG A 105 11.80 7.96 3.01
CA ARG A 105 13.12 7.80 2.37
C ARG A 105 13.88 9.11 2.20
N PHE A 106 13.18 10.24 2.12
CA PHE A 106 13.80 11.57 2.04
C PHE A 106 14.26 12.12 3.39
N GLN A 107 13.81 11.53 4.51
CA GLN A 107 14.24 11.92 5.84
C GLN A 107 15.59 11.30 6.25
N GLY A 108 16.12 10.35 5.46
CA GLY A 108 17.42 9.74 5.70
C GLY A 108 18.59 10.65 5.33
N LYS A 109 19.77 10.38 5.90
CA LYS A 109 20.97 11.23 5.80
C LYS A 109 21.66 11.27 4.42
N ASP A 110 21.25 10.42 3.48
CA ASP A 110 21.98 10.19 2.21
C ASP A 110 21.72 11.23 1.10
N GLY A 111 20.85 12.22 1.34
CA GLY A 111 20.55 13.30 0.39
C GLY A 111 19.66 12.88 -0.80
N ILE A 112 19.18 13.86 -1.57
CA ILE A 112 18.15 13.65 -2.62
C ILE A 112 18.68 12.80 -3.79
N VAL A 113 19.95 12.96 -4.17
CA VAL A 113 20.55 12.27 -5.32
C VAL A 113 20.69 10.76 -5.07
N ALA A 114 21.06 10.37 -3.85
CA ALA A 114 21.13 8.95 -3.45
C ALA A 114 19.74 8.28 -3.39
N ASN A 115 18.67 9.06 -3.32
CA ASN A 115 17.31 8.53 -3.30
C ASN A 115 16.70 8.29 -4.68
N PHE A 116 17.27 8.85 -5.77
CA PHE A 116 16.74 8.75 -7.13
C PHE A 116 17.66 8.07 -8.15
N TYR A 117 18.72 7.39 -7.72
CA TYR A 117 19.61 6.70 -8.68
C TYR A 117 19.06 5.34 -9.14
N THR A 118 18.10 4.75 -8.41
CA THR A 118 17.62 3.39 -8.69
C THR A 118 16.41 3.39 -9.64
N LEU A 119 16.32 2.38 -10.51
CA LEU A 119 15.12 2.17 -11.34
C LEU A 119 13.84 2.03 -10.49
N HIS A 120 13.95 1.44 -9.29
CA HIS A 120 12.86 1.34 -8.33
C HIS A 120 12.29 2.71 -7.93
N SER A 121 13.16 3.67 -7.59
CA SER A 121 12.72 5.03 -7.23
C SER A 121 12.02 5.76 -8.37
N TRP A 122 12.48 5.60 -9.61
CA TRP A 122 11.83 6.19 -10.79
C TRP A 122 10.44 5.57 -11.04
N MET A 123 10.34 4.25 -11.01
CA MET A 123 9.06 3.56 -11.17
C MET A 123 8.09 3.88 -10.03
N GLY A 124 8.59 3.99 -8.80
CA GLY A 124 7.80 4.38 -7.63
C GLY A 124 7.21 5.79 -7.79
N LEU A 125 8.03 6.75 -8.23
CA LEU A 125 7.57 8.12 -8.49
C LEU A 125 6.49 8.16 -9.57
N VAL A 126 6.72 7.50 -10.71
CA VAL A 126 5.74 7.41 -11.80
C VAL A 126 4.44 6.76 -11.31
N CYS A 127 4.53 5.68 -10.53
CA CYS A 127 3.37 4.99 -9.97
C CYS A 127 2.54 5.91 -9.07
N VAL A 128 3.16 6.61 -8.12
CA VAL A 128 2.45 7.53 -7.22
C VAL A 128 1.86 8.72 -7.98
N SER A 129 2.57 9.26 -8.97
CA SER A 129 2.04 10.34 -9.82
C SER A 129 0.81 9.90 -10.63
N LEU A 130 0.87 8.73 -11.27
CA LEU A 130 -0.28 8.19 -12.01
C LEU A 130 -1.45 7.85 -11.08
N PHE A 131 -1.16 7.29 -9.90
CA PHE A 131 -2.18 7.00 -8.90
C PHE A 131 -2.86 8.27 -8.39
N ALA A 132 -2.09 9.33 -8.10
CA ALA A 132 -2.65 10.62 -7.70
C ALA A 132 -3.54 11.22 -8.79
N ALA A 133 -3.09 11.18 -10.05
CA ALA A 133 -3.91 11.60 -11.18
C ALA A 133 -5.23 10.79 -11.23
N GLN A 134 -5.14 9.46 -11.12
CA GLN A 134 -6.28 8.55 -11.14
C GLN A 134 -7.28 8.76 -9.97
N VAL A 135 -6.82 9.24 -8.81
CA VAL A 135 -7.69 9.54 -7.66
C VAL A 135 -8.42 10.89 -7.85
N ILE A 136 -7.77 11.84 -8.50
CA ILE A 136 -8.30 13.20 -8.70
C ILE A 136 -9.27 13.25 -9.90
N THR A 137 -9.03 12.45 -10.94
CA THR A 137 -9.89 12.36 -12.14
C THR A 137 -11.06 11.39 -11.97
#